data_AF-A0AAI8T3G7-F1
#
_entry.id   AF-A0AAI8T3G7-F1
#
_cell.length_a   1.000
_cell.length_b   1.000
_cell.length_c   1.000
_cell.angle_alpha   90.00
_cell.angle_beta   90.00
_cell.angle_gamma   90.00
#
_symmetry.space_group_name_H-M   'P 1'
#
loop_
_entity.id
_entity.type
_entity.pdbx_description
1 polymer ?
#
loop_
_entity_poly.entity_id
_entity_poly.type
_entity_poly.pdbx_seq_one_letter_code
_entity_poly.pdbx_strand_id
1 'polypeptide(L)' 'MSCAELNSALGENAIEISQTAITRGKVANTSVPRWLLGGSRVKTAVANRETARIDRLKQRQDAIGAVRARKCSRSAG' A
#
# COMPACT_ATOMS: atom_id res chain seq x y z
N MET A 1 -19.97 -7.31 -6.47
CA MET A 1 -19.05 -7.77 -5.41
C MET A 1 -19.66 -8.94 -4.67
N SER A 2 -19.50 -10.11 -5.28
CA SER A 2 -19.59 -11.43 -4.66
C SER A 2 -18.38 -11.65 -3.74
N CYS A 3 -18.44 -12.69 -2.90
CA CYS A 3 -17.33 -13.01 -2.00
C CYS A 3 -16.04 -13.38 -2.73
N ALA A 4 -16.15 -14.02 -3.90
CA ALA A 4 -14.99 -14.30 -4.76
C ALA A 4 -14.37 -13.01 -5.30
N GLU A 5 -15.19 -12.06 -5.79
CA GLU A 5 -14.71 -10.75 -6.26
C GLU A 5 -14.03 -9.95 -5.14
N LEU A 6 -14.58 -10.00 -3.91
CA LEU A 6 -13.98 -9.35 -2.74
C LEU A 6 -12.63 -9.99 -2.33
N ASN A 7 -12.50 -11.31 -2.44
CA ASN A 7 -11.24 -12.01 -2.17
C ASN A 7 -10.17 -11.65 -3.21
N SER A 8 -10.52 -11.64 -4.50
CA SER A 8 -9.59 -11.26 -5.57
C SER A 8 -9.15 -9.80 -5.42
N ALA A 9 -10.08 -8.89 -5.14
CA ALA A 9 -9.77 -7.48 -4.93
C ALA A 9 -8.88 -7.24 -3.68
N LEU A 10 -9.07 -8.02 -2.61
CA LEU A 10 -8.16 -7.99 -1.45
C LEU A 10 -6.75 -8.45 -1.82
N GLY A 11 -6.63 -9.52 -2.61
CA GLY A 11 -5.36 -10.06 -3.07
C GLY A 11 -4.59 -9.08 -3.96
N GLU A 12 -5.27 -8.49 -4.94
CA GLU A 12 -4.67 -7.50 -5.85
C GLU A 12 -4.19 -6.25 -5.10
N ASN A 13 -5.00 -5.74 -4.16
CA ASN A 13 -4.60 -4.61 -3.32
C ASN A 13 -3.42 -4.96 -2.39
N ALA A 14 -3.36 -6.18 -1.85
CA ALA A 14 -2.22 -6.65 -1.06
C ALA A 14 -0.91 -6.71 -1.88
N ILE A 15 -1.00 -7.08 -3.16
CA ILE A 15 0.13 -7.07 -4.09
C ILE A 15 0.59 -5.63 -4.33
N GLU A 16 -0.32 -4.69 -4.60
CA GLU A 16 0.03 -3.27 -4.83
C GLU A 16 0.66 -2.63 -3.57
N ILE A 17 0.14 -2.94 -2.37
CA ILE A 17 0.73 -2.50 -1.09
C ILE A 17 2.16 -3.02 -0.98
N SER A 18 2.39 -4.29 -1.26
CA SER A 18 3.71 -4.93 -1.15
C SER A 18 4.71 -4.32 -2.13
N GLN A 19 4.31 -4.13 -3.39
CA GLN A 19 5.15 -3.48 -4.40
C GLN A 19 5.50 -2.02 -4.04
N THR A 20 4.52 -1.27 -3.51
CA THR A 20 4.73 0.11 -3.07
C THR A 20 5.66 0.16 -1.86
N ALA A 21 5.51 -0.75 -0.90
CA ALA A 21 6.40 -0.87 0.25
C ALA A 21 7.85 -1.22 -0.16
N ILE A 22 8.03 -2.14 -1.10
CA ILE A 22 9.34 -2.47 -1.68
C ILE A 22 9.96 -1.24 -2.36
N THR A 23 9.16 -0.51 -3.14
CA THR A 23 9.62 0.70 -3.85
C THR A 23 10.01 1.80 -2.88
N ARG A 24 9.21 2.06 -1.84
CA ARG A 24 9.57 2.94 -0.73
C ARG A 24 10.88 2.51 -0.09
N GLY A 25 11.05 1.22 0.20
CA GLY A 25 12.28 0.67 0.78
C GLY A 25 13.50 0.94 -0.11
N LYS A 26 13.37 0.75 -1.43
CA LYS A 26 14.42 1.08 -2.40
C LYS A 26 14.76 2.57 -2.38
N VAL A 27 13.76 3.45 -2.46
CA VAL A 27 13.95 4.91 -2.39
C VAL A 27 14.62 5.33 -1.08
N ALA A 28 14.22 4.73 0.05
CA ALA A 28 14.81 5.00 1.35
C ALA A 28 16.24 4.45 1.49
N ASN A 29 16.60 3.41 0.75
CA ASN A 29 17.94 2.84 0.76
C ASN A 29 18.88 3.46 -0.29
N THR A 30 18.36 4.17 -1.30
CA THR A 30 19.20 4.85 -2.29
C THR A 30 20.11 5.88 -1.60
N SER A 31 21.42 5.63 -1.63
CA SER A 31 22.38 6.59 -1.08
C SER A 31 22.42 7.81 -1.99
N VAL A 32 22.18 8.99 -1.42
CA VAL A 32 22.28 10.25 -2.16
C VAL A 32 23.64 10.86 -1.81
N PRO A 33 24.52 11.10 -2.80
CA PRO A 33 25.84 11.64 -2.54
C PRO A 33 25.79 12.97 -1.78
N ARG A 34 26.73 13.18 -0.84
CA ARG A 34 26.77 14.39 0.02
C ARG A 34 26.98 15.70 -0.75
N TRP A 35 27.53 15.65 -1.95
CA TRP A 35 27.71 16.83 -2.82
C TRP A 35 26.38 17.28 -3.47
N LEU A 36 25.34 16.43 -3.46
CA LEU A 36 24.02 16.77 -3.96
C LEU A 36 23.26 17.56 -2.87
N LEU A 37 23.53 18.86 -2.80
CA LEU A 37 22.85 19.78 -1.89
C LEU A 37 21.33 19.67 -2.06
N GLY A 38 20.62 19.31 -0.99
CA GLY A 38 19.16 19.11 -1.00
C GLY A 38 18.68 17.72 -1.42
N GLY A 39 19.56 16.84 -1.89
CA GLY A 39 19.22 15.48 -2.31
C GLY A 39 18.63 14.61 -1.19
N SER A 40 19.06 14.81 0.05
CA SER A 40 18.46 14.14 1.22
C SER A 40 17.01 14.57 1.46
N ARG A 41 16.68 15.85 1.24
CA ARG A 41 15.33 16.39 1.42
C ARG A 41 14.37 15.84 0.36
N VAL A 42 14.85 15.72 -0.88
CA VAL A 42 14.08 15.10 -1.98
C VAL A 42 13.83 13.63 -1.68
N LYS A 43 14.84 12.88 -1.23
CA LYS A 43 14.69 11.49 -0.81
C LYS A 43 13.63 11.33 0.28
N THR A 44 13.67 12.18 1.31
CA THR A 44 12.66 12.20 2.36
C THR A 44 11.27 12.56 1.83
N ALA A 45 11.16 13.54 0.93
CA ALA A 45 9.88 13.92 0.33
C ALA A 45 9.26 12.79 -0.52
N VAL A 46 10.07 12.07 -1.32
CA VAL A 46 9.61 10.92 -2.10
C VAL A 46 9.22 9.76 -1.18
N ALA A 47 10.02 9.44 -0.16
CA ALA A 47 9.68 8.41 0.81
C ALA A 47 8.37 8.72 1.58
N ASN A 48 8.14 9.99 1.92
CA ASN A 48 6.89 10.43 2.55
C ASN A 48 5.69 10.32 1.60
N ARG A 49 5.88 10.63 0.31
CA ARG A 49 4.85 10.46 -0.72
C ARG A 49 4.46 9.00 -0.92
N GLU A 50 5.44 8.11 -0.99
CA GLU A 50 5.20 6.66 -1.06
C GLU A 50 4.51 6.14 0.20
N THR A 51 4.83 6.69 1.37
CA THR A 51 4.14 6.35 2.64
C THR A 51 2.66 6.74 2.59
N ALA A 52 2.34 7.95 2.14
CA ALA A 52 0.95 8.39 1.97
C ALA A 52 0.18 7.53 0.95
N ARG A 53 0.86 6.99 -0.07
CA ARG A 53 0.26 6.06 -1.02
C ARG A 53 -0.06 4.70 -0.37
N ILE A 54 0.86 4.16 0.43
CA ILE A 54 0.65 2.93 1.20
C ILE A 54 -0.56 3.08 2.14
N ASP A 55 -0.67 4.22 2.84
CA ASP A 55 -1.78 4.45 3.78
C ASP A 55 -3.14 4.46 3.07
N ARG A 56 -3.22 5.05 1.87
CA ARG A 56 -4.44 5.01 1.04
C ARG A 56 -4.79 3.59 0.59
N LEU A 57 -3.79 2.79 0.22
CA LEU A 57 -4.01 1.40 -0.18
C LEU A 57 -4.47 0.54 1.01
N LYS A 58 -3.89 0.76 2.20
CA LYS A 58 -4.35 0.14 3.45
C LYS A 58 -5.79 0.50 3.78
N GLN A 59 -6.17 1.78 3.70
CA GLN A 59 -7.56 2.20 3.91
C GLN A 59 -8.53 1.50 2.95
N ARG A 60 -8.15 1.31 1.67
CA ARG A 60 -8.95 0.52 0.72
C ARG A 60 -9.02 -0.96 1.14
N GLN A 61 -7.92 -1.55 1.57
CA GLN A 61 -7.88 -2.94 2.02
C GLN A 61 -8.80 -3.15 3.23
N ASP A 62 -8.75 -2.25 4.21
CA ASP A 62 -9.62 -2.26 5.39
C ASP A 62 -11.10 -2.10 5.01
N ALA A 63 -11.41 -1.21 4.07
CA ALA A 63 -12.78 -1.03 3.57
C ALA A 63 -13.31 -2.29 2.87
N ILE A 64 -12.52 -2.90 1.97
CA ILE A 64 -12.89 -4.15 1.29
C ILE A 64 -13.00 -5.30 2.31
N GLY A 65 -12.08 -5.35 3.29
CA GLY A 65 -12.09 -6.30 4.39
C GLY A 65 -13.36 -6.19 5.24
N ALA A 66 -13.79 -4.98 5.58
CA ALA A 66 -15.04 -4.74 6.30
C ALA A 66 -16.27 -5.14 5.50
N VAL A 67 -16.30 -4.86 4.19
CA VAL A 67 -17.39 -5.28 3.29
C VAL A 67 -17.45 -6.81 3.17
N ARG A 68 -16.29 -7.47 3.02
CA ARG A 68 -16.17 -8.93 3.02
C ARG A 68 -16.62 -9.52 4.34
N ALA A 69 -16.17 -8.98 5.47
CA ALA A 69 -16.55 -9.43 6.80
C ALA A 69 -18.07 -9.32 7.03
N ARG A 70 -18.73 -8.30 6.46
CA ARG A 70 -20.20 -8.16 6.53
C ARG A 70 -20.96 -9.07 5.56
N LYS A 71 -20.49 -9.22 4.32
CA LYS A 71 -21.20 -9.96 3.27
C LYS A 71 -20.93 -11.46 3.29
N CYS A 72 -19.71 -11.87 3.59
CA CYS A 72 -19.26 -13.26 3.44
C CYS A 72 -19.32 -14.05 4.75
N SER A 73 -19.38 -13.39 5.92
CA SER A 73 -19.68 -14.07 7.20
C SER A 73 -21.09 -14.66 7.22
N ARG A 74 -22.03 -14.04 6.49
CA ARG A 74 -23.43 -14.48 6.38
C ARG A 74 -23.63 -15.66 5.41
N SER A 75 -22.59 -16.08 4.69
CA SER A 75 -22.63 -17.19 3.72
C SER A 75 -22.15 -18.53 4.30
N ALA A 76 -21.80 -18.57 5.59
CA ALA A 76 -21.40 -19.78 6.31
C ALA A 76 -22.53 -20.31 7.20
N GLY A 77 -23.78 -20.22 6.73
CA GLY A 77 -24.97 -20.79 7.35
C GLY A 77 -25.60 -21.82 6.43
#